data_AF-A0A1C7IH74-F1
#
_entry.id   AF-A0A1C7IH74-F1
#
_cell.length_a   1.000
_cell.length_b   1.000
_cell.length_c   1.000
_cell.angle_alpha   90.00
_cell.angle_beta   90.00
_cell.angle_gamma   90.00
#
_symmetry.space_group_name_H-M   'P 1'
#
loop_
_entity.id
_entity.type
_entity.pdbx_description
1 polymer ?
#
loop_
_entity_poly.entity_id
_entity_poly.type
_entity_poly.pdbx_seq_one_letter_code
_entity_poly.pdbx_strand_id
1 'polypeptide(L)'
;MKRKLIISPHPDDAAFSLGGFILKYQGNNFVIWDVFSNQNYTITKKHTHMNDIMLEENRAISYMGCEVIYSHLPEIQMRENIPLSKILNSQLTEKEKFLITIIKNEISRICKEWKIDEIYIPMGCGKHIDHLIVKEALFQFAKENHKTIQFYIYEELPYALNSEWRDISLSVFIRDNYDLEVILINISDYIKQKEHLLKIYRSQIGTTMINRIINYAQSFSKHMSAERIWKIRLKNVV
;
A
#
# COMPACT_ATOMS: atom_id res chain seq x y z
N MET A 1 -1.28 -5.42 22.72
CA MET A 1 -1.31 -4.39 21.67
C MET A 1 -1.82 -5.03 20.39
N LYS A 2 -2.60 -4.33 19.58
CA LYS A 2 -3.14 -4.90 18.33
C LYS A 2 -2.06 -5.00 17.26
N ARG A 3 -1.96 -6.15 16.59
CA ARG A 3 -1.05 -6.41 15.50
C ARG A 3 -1.64 -5.90 14.17
N LYS A 4 -0.87 -5.10 13.45
CA LYS A 4 -1.28 -4.40 12.23
C LYS A 4 -0.54 -4.98 11.03
N LEU A 5 -1.27 -5.30 9.98
CA LEU A 5 -0.72 -5.71 8.70
C LEU A 5 -0.95 -4.59 7.67
N ILE A 6 0.12 -4.06 7.10
CA ILE A 6 0.06 -3.14 5.96
C ILE A 6 0.34 -3.94 4.71
N ILE A 7 -0.60 -3.92 3.76
CA ILE A 7 -0.41 -4.62 2.49
C ILE A 7 0.23 -3.64 1.51
N SER A 8 1.43 -3.97 1.06
CA SER A 8 2.18 -3.21 0.05
C SER A 8 2.10 -3.98 -1.27
N PRO A 9 1.47 -3.44 -2.33
CA PRO A 9 1.52 -4.08 -3.65
C PRO A 9 2.97 -4.32 -4.09
N HIS A 10 3.83 -3.31 -3.96
CA HIS A 10 5.27 -3.41 -4.20
C HIS A 10 6.09 -2.94 -2.97
N PRO A 11 7.34 -3.40 -2.86
CA PRO A 11 8.34 -2.78 -1.99
C PRO A 11 8.52 -1.29 -2.30
N ASP A 12 8.01 -0.44 -1.39
CA ASP A 12 8.01 1.05 -1.36
C ASP A 12 6.63 1.66 -1.03
N ASP A 13 5.55 1.07 -1.55
CA ASP A 13 4.19 1.63 -1.51
C ASP A 13 3.73 1.94 -0.07
N ALA A 14 3.99 1.02 0.87
CA ALA A 14 3.70 1.19 2.29
C ALA A 14 4.46 2.36 2.90
N ALA A 15 5.74 2.51 2.59
CA ALA A 15 6.58 3.59 3.10
C ALA A 15 6.16 4.96 2.52
N PHE A 16 5.80 5.01 1.24
CA PHE A 16 5.33 6.23 0.58
C PHE A 16 4.02 6.72 1.19
N SER A 17 3.11 5.78 1.42
CA SER A 17 1.73 6.04 1.82
C SER A 17 1.57 6.23 3.33
N LEU A 18 2.18 5.34 4.12
CA LEU A 18 1.96 5.20 5.57
C LEU A 18 3.25 5.28 6.42
N GLY A 19 4.39 5.65 5.83
CA GLY A 19 5.67 5.68 6.54
C GLY A 19 5.65 6.53 7.82
N GLY A 20 4.97 7.68 7.81
CA GLY A 20 4.84 8.53 8.99
C GLY A 20 4.04 7.87 10.11
N PHE A 21 2.95 7.18 9.76
CA PHE A 21 2.14 6.40 10.67
C PHE A 21 2.94 5.26 11.31
N ILE A 22 3.70 4.50 10.53
CA ILE A 22 4.52 3.39 11.05
C ILE A 22 5.58 3.92 12.03
N LEU A 23 6.31 4.98 11.64
CA LEU A 23 7.35 5.62 12.45
C LEU A 23 6.79 6.17 13.77
N LYS A 24 5.58 6.75 13.74
CA LYS A 24 4.91 7.30 14.92
C LYS A 24 4.70 6.26 16.03
N TYR A 25 4.37 5.04 15.65
CA TYR A 25 4.04 3.96 16.59
C TYR A 25 5.19 2.96 16.77
N GLN A 26 6.42 3.39 16.44
CA GLN A 26 7.67 2.67 16.68
C GLN A 26 7.73 1.24 16.09
N GLY A 27 7.03 0.99 14.98
CA GLY A 27 7.17 -0.22 14.15
C GLY A 27 6.82 -1.59 14.76
N ASN A 28 6.95 -1.80 16.07
CA ASN A 28 6.91 -3.11 16.75
C ASN A 28 5.57 -3.86 16.63
N ASN A 29 4.49 -3.17 16.27
CA ASN A 29 3.18 -3.77 16.06
C ASN A 29 2.80 -3.87 14.59
N PHE A 30 3.68 -3.46 13.68
CA PHE A 30 3.45 -3.47 12.24
C PHE A 30 4.20 -4.61 11.57
N VAL A 31 3.48 -5.27 10.68
CA VAL A 31 4.03 -6.18 9.69
C VAL A 31 3.69 -5.58 8.33
N ILE A 32 4.67 -5.40 7.48
CA ILE A 32 4.46 -5.07 6.07
C ILE A 32 4.42 -6.39 5.29
N TRP A 33 3.48 -6.50 4.37
CA TRP A 33 3.45 -7.61 3.43
C TRP A 33 3.59 -7.08 2.01
N ASP A 34 4.76 -7.35 1.43
CA ASP A 34 5.10 -6.99 0.05
C ASP A 34 4.67 -8.14 -0.88
N VAL A 35 3.58 -7.89 -1.61
CA VAL A 35 2.90 -8.92 -2.41
C VAL A 35 3.72 -9.22 -3.67
N PHE A 36 4.03 -8.22 -4.48
CA PHE A 36 4.83 -8.38 -5.70
C PHE A 36 6.29 -8.02 -5.45
N SER A 37 6.91 -8.68 -4.47
CA SER A 37 8.29 -8.37 -4.05
C SER A 37 9.38 -8.86 -5.01
N ASN A 38 9.04 -9.63 -6.04
CA ASN A 38 9.95 -9.95 -7.13
C ASN A 38 9.73 -8.95 -8.27
N GLN A 39 10.52 -7.86 -8.26
CA GLN A 39 10.42 -6.77 -9.21
C GLN A 39 11.79 -6.30 -9.71
N ASN A 40 11.81 -5.71 -10.90
CA ASN A 40 12.99 -5.09 -11.50
C ASN A 40 12.74 -3.66 -12.01
N TYR A 41 11.53 -3.14 -11.80
CA TYR A 41 11.20 -1.76 -12.13
C TYR A 41 12.00 -0.74 -11.29
N THR A 42 12.54 0.27 -11.97
CA THR A 42 13.17 1.44 -11.34
C THR A 42 12.89 2.68 -12.19
N ILE A 43 12.77 3.85 -11.54
CA ILE A 43 12.67 5.13 -12.27
C ILE A 43 14.03 5.58 -12.81
N THR A 44 15.12 5.08 -12.24
CA THR A 44 16.49 5.38 -12.64
C THR A 44 17.07 4.24 -13.46
N LYS A 45 17.33 4.46 -14.75
CA LYS A 45 18.06 3.49 -15.61
C LYS A 45 19.47 3.11 -15.12
N LYS A 46 19.96 3.74 -14.04
CA LYS A 46 21.30 3.55 -13.45
C LYS A 46 21.36 2.49 -12.33
N HIS A 47 20.21 2.05 -11.79
CA HIS A 47 20.14 1.02 -10.74
C HIS A 47 19.51 -0.24 -11.34
N THR A 48 20.35 -1.12 -11.92
CA THR A 48 19.90 -2.20 -12.82
C THR A 48 19.84 -3.59 -12.18
N HIS A 49 19.81 -3.70 -10.85
CA HIS A 49 19.74 -5.01 -10.21
C HIS A 49 18.60 -5.08 -9.21
N MET A 50 17.76 -6.13 -9.31
CA MET A 50 16.72 -6.50 -8.34
C MET A 50 17.22 -6.46 -6.88
N ASN A 51 18.52 -6.74 -6.69
CA ASN A 51 19.18 -6.63 -5.39
C ASN A 51 19.09 -5.22 -4.79
N ASP A 52 19.16 -4.16 -5.60
CA ASP A 52 19.11 -2.78 -5.10
C ASP A 52 17.76 -2.46 -4.47
N ILE A 53 16.65 -2.88 -5.09
CA ILE A 53 15.28 -2.66 -4.58
C ILE A 53 15.10 -3.36 -3.24
N MET A 54 15.48 -4.64 -3.15
CA MET A 54 15.39 -5.39 -1.90
C MET A 54 16.32 -4.82 -0.82
N LEU A 55 17.49 -4.29 -1.18
CA LEU A 55 18.38 -3.62 -0.24
C LEU A 55 17.79 -2.29 0.27
N GLU A 56 17.14 -1.52 -0.59
CA GLU A 56 16.42 -0.30 -0.22
C GLU A 56 15.25 -0.63 0.72
N GLU A 57 14.42 -1.62 0.38
CA GLU A 57 13.30 -2.05 1.22
C GLU A 57 13.79 -2.53 2.59
N ASN A 58 14.78 -3.42 2.65
CA ASN A 58 15.30 -3.91 3.94
C ASN A 58 15.85 -2.76 4.82
N ARG A 59 16.48 -1.74 4.22
CA ARG A 59 16.91 -0.54 4.95
C ARG A 59 15.73 0.27 5.46
N ALA A 60 14.67 0.41 4.65
CA ALA A 60 13.45 1.11 5.03
C ALA A 60 12.70 0.38 6.15
N ILE A 61 12.53 -0.94 6.06
CA ILE A 61 11.97 -1.80 7.11
C ILE A 61 12.75 -1.64 8.42
N SER A 62 14.09 -1.69 8.35
CA SER A 62 14.95 -1.48 9.51
C SER A 62 14.80 -0.08 10.10
N TYR A 63 14.71 0.96 9.26
CA TYR A 63 14.49 2.34 9.69
C TYR A 63 13.12 2.54 10.36
N MET A 64 12.08 1.89 9.84
CA MET A 64 10.73 1.92 10.41
C MET A 64 10.59 1.08 11.68
N GLY A 65 11.50 0.12 11.91
CA GLY A 65 11.46 -0.77 13.07
C GLY A 65 10.31 -1.78 13.03
N CYS A 66 9.88 -2.19 11.84
CA CYS A 66 8.78 -3.14 11.63
C CYS A 66 9.26 -4.49 11.09
N GLU A 67 8.37 -5.47 11.05
CA GLU A 67 8.61 -6.76 10.41
C GLU A 67 8.08 -6.76 8.97
N VAL A 68 8.63 -7.62 8.10
CA VAL A 68 8.24 -7.71 6.68
C VAL A 68 8.05 -9.16 6.25
N ILE A 69 7.07 -9.39 5.38
CA ILE A 69 6.80 -10.65 4.70
C ILE A 69 6.92 -10.39 3.20
N TYR A 70 7.70 -11.21 2.51
CA TYR A 70 7.87 -11.16 1.06
C TYR A 70 7.18 -12.35 0.41
N SER A 71 6.18 -12.12 -0.46
CA SER A 71 5.53 -13.22 -1.21
C SER A 71 6.35 -13.72 -2.39
N HIS A 72 7.28 -12.91 -2.89
CA HIS A 72 8.09 -13.19 -4.08
C HIS A 72 7.26 -13.40 -5.37
N LEU A 73 6.01 -12.91 -5.40
CA LEU A 73 5.25 -12.91 -6.64
C LEU A 73 5.89 -11.91 -7.62
N PRO A 74 6.01 -12.27 -8.91
CA PRO A 74 6.56 -11.39 -9.93
C PRO A 74 5.61 -10.23 -10.22
N GLU A 75 6.11 -9.00 -10.34
CA GLU A 75 5.34 -7.82 -10.81
C GLU A 75 4.86 -7.98 -12.26
N ILE A 76 3.91 -7.16 -12.70
CA ILE A 76 3.29 -7.28 -14.03
C ILE A 76 4.31 -7.24 -15.17
N GLN A 77 5.35 -6.40 -15.14
CA GLN A 77 6.38 -6.31 -16.18
C GLN A 77 7.16 -7.63 -16.33
N MET A 78 7.25 -8.42 -15.25
CA MET A 78 7.91 -9.72 -15.26
C MET A 78 6.96 -10.85 -15.66
N ARG A 79 5.64 -10.67 -15.47
CA ARG A 79 4.60 -11.65 -15.88
C ARG A 79 4.20 -11.50 -17.34
N GLU A 80 4.19 -10.27 -17.83
CA GLU A 80 3.70 -9.90 -19.15
C GLU A 80 4.68 -8.92 -19.80
N ASN A 81 5.09 -9.19 -21.04
CA ASN A 81 5.98 -8.30 -21.79
C ASN A 81 5.19 -7.11 -22.37
N ILE A 82 4.54 -6.34 -21.49
CA ILE A 82 3.60 -5.27 -21.85
C ILE A 82 4.20 -3.91 -21.41
N PRO A 83 4.18 -2.88 -22.28
CA PRO A 83 4.63 -1.54 -21.90
C PRO A 83 3.80 -0.93 -20.76
N LEU A 84 4.45 -0.12 -19.91
CA LEU A 84 3.82 0.56 -18.76
C LEU A 84 2.53 1.33 -19.11
N SER A 85 2.44 1.89 -20.32
CA SER A 85 1.24 2.59 -20.79
C SER A 85 -0.01 1.71 -20.92
N LYS A 86 0.15 0.40 -21.13
CA LYS A 86 -0.94 -0.57 -21.21
C LYS A 86 -1.28 -1.20 -19.86
N ILE A 87 -0.35 -1.17 -18.89
CA ILE A 87 -0.58 -1.63 -17.51
C ILE A 87 -1.67 -0.80 -16.82
N LEU A 88 -1.77 0.49 -17.15
CA LEU A 88 -2.68 1.43 -16.49
C LEU A 88 -4.15 1.36 -16.99
N ASN A 89 -4.52 0.40 -17.86
CA ASN A 89 -5.87 0.31 -18.44
C ASN A 89 -6.32 -1.13 -18.82
N SER A 90 -5.71 -2.20 -18.30
CA SER A 90 -6.10 -3.58 -18.64
C SER A 90 -7.33 -4.07 -17.85
N GLN A 91 -8.16 -4.90 -18.49
CA GLN A 91 -9.18 -5.71 -17.82
C GLN A 91 -8.53 -6.95 -17.21
N LEU A 92 -9.03 -7.41 -16.05
CA LEU A 92 -8.54 -8.62 -15.38
C LEU A 92 -8.76 -9.87 -16.26
N THR A 93 -7.66 -10.44 -16.71
CA THR A 93 -7.52 -11.73 -17.40
C THR A 93 -7.69 -12.91 -16.43
N GLU A 94 -7.89 -14.12 -16.97
CA GLU A 94 -7.96 -15.35 -16.16
C GLU A 94 -6.69 -15.61 -15.34
N LYS A 95 -5.50 -15.23 -15.87
CA LYS A 95 -4.24 -15.31 -15.12
C LYS A 95 -4.27 -14.43 -13.87
N GLU A 96 -4.84 -13.23 -13.99
CA GLU A 96 -4.91 -12.27 -12.89
C GLU A 96 -5.95 -12.72 -11.85
N LYS A 97 -7.04 -13.38 -12.27
CA LYS A 97 -7.98 -14.05 -11.36
C LYS A 97 -7.33 -15.17 -10.54
N PHE A 98 -6.37 -15.89 -11.11
CA PHE A 98 -5.60 -16.89 -10.36
C PHE A 98 -4.72 -16.25 -9.28
N LEU A 99 -4.07 -15.11 -9.58
CA LEU A 99 -3.29 -14.35 -8.60
C LEU A 99 -4.16 -13.84 -7.44
N ILE A 100 -5.38 -13.38 -7.71
CA ILE A 100 -6.35 -12.99 -6.67
C ILE A 100 -6.57 -14.14 -5.68
N THR A 101 -6.72 -15.37 -6.18
CA THR A 101 -6.92 -16.56 -5.35
C THR A 101 -5.67 -16.88 -4.52
N ILE A 102 -4.47 -16.78 -5.10
CA ILE A 102 -3.21 -16.98 -4.38
C ILE A 102 -3.09 -15.98 -3.23
N ILE A 103 -3.30 -14.70 -3.50
CA ILE A 103 -3.19 -13.61 -2.51
C ILE A 103 -4.22 -13.81 -1.39
N LYS A 104 -5.45 -14.23 -1.72
CA LYS A 104 -6.49 -14.50 -0.71
C LYS A 104 -6.13 -15.66 0.23
N ASN A 105 -5.54 -16.72 -0.31
CA ASN A 105 -5.07 -17.85 0.49
C ASN A 105 -3.88 -17.43 1.37
N GLU A 106 -2.97 -16.64 0.83
CA GLU A 106 -1.78 -16.18 1.55
C GLU A 106 -2.14 -15.23 2.70
N ILE A 107 -3.03 -14.25 2.49
CA ILE A 107 -3.45 -13.37 3.59
C ILE A 107 -4.15 -14.15 4.71
N SER A 108 -4.94 -15.17 4.37
CA SER A 108 -5.57 -16.04 5.36
C SER A 108 -4.52 -16.72 6.25
N ARG A 109 -3.44 -17.21 5.64
CA ARG A 109 -2.30 -17.83 6.34
C ARG A 109 -1.57 -16.79 7.21
N ILE A 110 -1.23 -15.63 6.65
CA ILE A 110 -0.53 -14.55 7.35
C ILE A 110 -1.35 -14.11 8.58
N CYS A 111 -2.64 -13.88 8.44
CA CYS A 111 -3.51 -13.45 9.55
C CYS A 111 -3.47 -14.43 10.73
N LYS A 112 -3.48 -15.74 10.43
CA LYS A 112 -3.43 -16.79 11.45
C LYS A 112 -2.05 -16.89 12.12
N GLU A 113 -0.98 -16.94 11.33
CA GLU A 113 0.39 -17.11 11.84
C GLU A 113 0.84 -15.89 12.66
N TRP A 114 0.54 -14.69 12.18
CA TRP A 114 0.98 -13.42 12.76
C TRP A 114 -0.03 -12.80 13.72
N LYS A 115 -1.19 -13.45 13.92
CA LYS A 115 -2.28 -13.00 14.80
C LYS A 115 -2.69 -11.55 14.52
N ILE A 116 -3.02 -11.27 13.26
CA ILE A 116 -3.34 -9.93 12.78
C ILE A 116 -4.74 -9.50 13.28
N ASP A 117 -4.81 -8.29 13.84
CA ASP A 117 -6.06 -7.66 14.32
C ASP A 117 -6.60 -6.58 13.36
N GLU A 118 -5.69 -5.90 12.66
CA GLU A 118 -6.00 -4.76 11.79
C GLU A 118 -5.26 -4.88 10.46
N ILE A 119 -5.95 -4.63 9.35
CA ILE A 119 -5.39 -4.70 8.00
C ILE A 119 -5.58 -3.38 7.27
N TYR A 120 -4.50 -2.88 6.66
CA TYR A 120 -4.46 -1.64 5.87
C TYR A 120 -4.31 -1.99 4.40
N ILE A 121 -5.37 -1.79 3.64
CA ILE A 121 -5.53 -2.17 2.24
C ILE A 121 -5.17 -0.97 1.33
N PRO A 122 -4.38 -1.19 0.26
CA PRO A 122 -4.22 -0.20 -0.81
C PRO A 122 -5.57 0.13 -1.47
N MET A 123 -5.81 1.39 -1.79
CA MET A 123 -7.06 1.83 -2.44
C MET A 123 -7.22 1.34 -3.89
N GLY A 124 -6.13 0.88 -4.52
CA GLY A 124 -5.98 0.65 -5.95
C GLY A 124 -6.26 1.90 -6.78
N CYS A 125 -5.76 3.08 -6.39
CA CYS A 125 -5.80 4.28 -7.21
C CYS A 125 -4.62 4.33 -8.20
N GLY A 126 -4.78 5.03 -9.32
CA GLY A 126 -3.76 5.09 -10.39
C GLY A 126 -3.79 3.94 -11.41
N LYS A 127 -4.71 2.97 -11.25
CA LYS A 127 -4.99 1.89 -12.22
C LYS A 127 -3.81 0.95 -12.51
N HIS A 128 -2.78 0.89 -11.66
CA HIS A 128 -1.75 -0.12 -11.78
C HIS A 128 -2.35 -1.51 -11.53
N ILE A 129 -2.16 -2.44 -12.47
CA ILE A 129 -2.86 -3.74 -12.42
C ILE A 129 -2.54 -4.56 -11.17
N ASP A 130 -1.29 -4.52 -10.69
CA ASP A 130 -0.90 -5.20 -9.44
C ASP A 130 -1.64 -4.65 -8.22
N HIS A 131 -1.80 -3.33 -8.14
CA HIS A 131 -2.57 -2.70 -7.07
C HIS A 131 -4.05 -3.08 -7.19
N LEU A 132 -4.61 -3.19 -8.40
CA LEU A 132 -5.98 -3.63 -8.62
C LEU A 132 -6.19 -5.11 -8.24
N ILE A 133 -5.24 -6.00 -8.54
CA ILE A 133 -5.27 -7.41 -8.16
C ILE A 133 -5.24 -7.55 -6.63
N VAL A 134 -4.30 -6.85 -5.98
CA VAL A 134 -4.18 -6.85 -4.52
C VAL A 134 -5.45 -6.31 -3.88
N LYS A 135 -5.94 -5.16 -4.37
CA LYS A 135 -7.19 -4.57 -3.90
C LYS A 135 -8.35 -5.57 -3.98
N GLU A 136 -8.55 -6.19 -5.15
CA GLU A 136 -9.66 -7.12 -5.35
C GLU A 136 -9.59 -8.33 -4.40
N ALA A 137 -8.40 -8.95 -4.26
CA ALA A 137 -8.20 -10.06 -3.35
C ALA A 137 -8.49 -9.69 -1.89
N LEU A 138 -8.00 -8.54 -1.45
CA LEU A 138 -8.18 -8.06 -0.07
C LEU A 138 -9.61 -7.67 0.23
N PHE A 139 -10.36 -7.17 -0.76
CA PHE A 139 -11.78 -6.88 -0.58
C PHE A 139 -12.61 -8.12 -0.41
N GLN A 140 -12.36 -9.15 -1.23
CA GLN A 140 -13.04 -10.44 -1.06
C GLN A 140 -12.74 -11.02 0.32
N PHE A 141 -11.47 -10.96 0.75
CA PHE A 141 -11.07 -11.36 2.09
C PHE A 141 -11.76 -10.53 3.19
N ALA A 142 -11.86 -9.21 3.03
CA ALA A 142 -12.50 -8.32 4.00
C ALA A 142 -14.00 -8.62 4.16
N LYS A 143 -14.72 -8.91 3.07
CA LYS A 143 -16.13 -9.34 3.12
C LYS A 143 -16.29 -10.60 3.97
N GLU A 144 -15.37 -11.55 3.86
CA GLU A 144 -15.40 -12.81 4.61
C GLU A 144 -14.99 -12.64 6.09
N ASN A 145 -14.16 -11.65 6.42
CA ASN A 145 -13.48 -11.56 7.74
C ASN A 145 -13.75 -10.28 8.56
N HIS A 146 -14.64 -9.39 8.12
CA HIS A 146 -14.95 -8.11 8.78
C HIS A 146 -15.48 -8.22 10.23
N LYS A 147 -15.91 -9.41 10.67
CA LYS A 147 -16.38 -9.65 12.05
C LYS A 147 -15.24 -9.85 13.05
N THR A 148 -14.07 -10.28 12.58
CA THR A 148 -12.93 -10.64 13.43
C THR A 148 -11.74 -9.71 13.24
N ILE A 149 -11.59 -9.14 12.03
CA ILE A 149 -10.49 -8.26 11.68
C ILE A 149 -11.04 -6.88 11.33
N GLN A 150 -10.38 -5.83 11.82
CA GLN A 150 -10.71 -4.47 11.44
C GLN A 150 -9.95 -4.06 10.18
N PHE A 151 -10.67 -3.56 9.18
CA PHE A 151 -10.09 -3.14 7.91
C PHE A 151 -10.03 -1.62 7.78
N TYR A 152 -8.97 -1.16 7.14
CA TYR A 152 -8.73 0.22 6.73
C TYR A 152 -8.27 0.25 5.28
N ILE A 153 -8.51 1.36 4.59
CA ILE A 153 -7.92 1.68 3.29
C ILE A 153 -6.96 2.83 3.48
N TYR A 154 -5.82 2.85 2.79
CA TYR A 154 -4.91 4.00 2.77
C TYR A 154 -4.85 4.68 1.40
N GLU A 155 -4.54 5.99 1.38
CA GLU A 155 -4.19 6.69 0.14
C GLU A 155 -2.84 6.21 -0.40
N GLU A 156 -2.82 5.63 -1.59
CA GLU A 156 -1.57 5.21 -2.22
C GLU A 156 -0.85 6.42 -2.82
N LEU A 157 0.29 6.78 -2.25
CA LEU A 157 1.13 7.87 -2.74
C LEU A 157 2.26 7.31 -3.60
N PRO A 158 2.61 7.95 -4.72
CA PRO A 158 2.16 9.28 -5.17
C PRO A 158 0.87 9.29 -6.02
N TYR A 159 0.24 8.14 -6.30
CA TYR A 159 -0.93 8.07 -7.19
C TYR A 159 -2.11 8.95 -6.73
N ALA A 160 -2.42 8.96 -5.43
CA ALA A 160 -3.49 9.74 -4.83
C ALA A 160 -3.24 11.26 -4.80
N LEU A 161 -2.05 11.72 -5.21
CA LEU A 161 -1.83 13.14 -5.50
C LEU A 161 -2.70 13.63 -6.68
N ASN A 162 -3.15 12.70 -7.54
CA ASN A 162 -4.24 12.97 -8.47
C ASN A 162 -5.58 12.74 -7.74
N SER A 163 -6.28 13.84 -7.44
CA SER A 163 -7.56 13.78 -6.73
C SER A 163 -8.63 13.02 -7.50
N GLU A 164 -8.66 13.11 -8.83
CA GLU A 164 -9.64 12.39 -9.66
C GLU A 164 -9.48 10.87 -9.51
N TRP A 165 -8.23 10.38 -9.55
CA TRP A 165 -7.95 8.94 -9.37
C TRP A 165 -8.34 8.46 -7.99
N ARG A 166 -8.06 9.24 -6.95
CA ARG A 166 -8.48 8.94 -5.58
C ARG A 166 -10.00 8.91 -5.47
N ASP A 167 -10.69 9.94 -5.94
CA ASP A 167 -12.14 10.09 -5.76
C ASP A 167 -12.91 9.01 -6.55
N ILE A 168 -12.43 8.65 -7.74
CA ILE A 168 -12.94 7.49 -8.48
C ILE A 168 -12.77 6.21 -7.66
N SER A 169 -11.58 5.93 -7.12
CA SER A 169 -11.36 4.72 -6.34
C SER A 169 -12.24 4.67 -5.08
N LEU A 170 -12.40 5.78 -4.35
CA LEU A 170 -13.31 5.85 -3.20
C LEU A 170 -14.78 5.58 -3.57
N SER A 171 -15.24 6.09 -4.72
CA SER A 171 -16.62 5.88 -5.19
C SER A 171 -16.95 4.40 -5.41
N VAL A 172 -15.96 3.58 -5.78
CA VAL A 172 -16.11 2.13 -5.93
C VAL A 172 -16.49 1.47 -4.60
N PHE A 173 -15.81 1.83 -3.50
CA PHE A 173 -16.12 1.29 -2.18
C PHE A 173 -17.52 1.66 -1.71
N ILE A 174 -17.93 2.91 -1.93
CA ILE A 174 -19.27 3.39 -1.54
C ILE A 174 -20.34 2.61 -2.32
N ARG A 175 -20.14 2.42 -3.62
CA ARG A 175 -21.04 1.62 -4.47
C ARG A 175 -21.10 0.16 -4.04
N ASP A 176 -20.01 -0.38 -3.52
CA ASP A 176 -19.92 -1.75 -3.01
C ASP A 176 -20.39 -1.90 -1.56
N ASN A 177 -21.24 -0.97 -1.09
CA ASN A 177 -21.89 -0.96 0.22
C ASN A 177 -20.94 -0.89 1.44
N TYR A 178 -19.81 -0.19 1.31
CA TYR A 178 -18.98 0.17 2.46
C TYR A 178 -19.31 1.57 2.98
N ASP A 179 -19.40 1.70 4.31
CA ASP A 179 -19.26 2.97 4.99
C ASP A 179 -17.79 3.30 5.20
N LEU A 180 -17.42 4.54 4.87
CA LEU A 180 -16.06 5.05 4.93
C LEU A 180 -15.97 6.16 5.98
N GLU A 181 -15.27 5.89 7.07
CA GLU A 181 -14.94 6.87 8.10
C GLU A 181 -13.52 7.40 7.85
N VAL A 182 -13.42 8.67 7.44
CA VAL A 182 -12.13 9.32 7.17
C VAL A 182 -11.36 9.49 8.48
N ILE A 183 -10.09 9.09 8.49
CA ILE A 183 -9.17 9.28 9.61
C ILE A 183 -7.92 9.97 9.10
N LEU A 184 -7.58 11.10 9.73
CA LEU A 184 -6.31 11.81 9.50
C LEU A 184 -5.34 11.44 10.61
N ILE A 185 -4.29 10.72 10.24
CA ILE A 185 -3.22 10.33 11.17
C ILE A 185 -2.26 11.50 11.26
N ASN A 186 -2.25 12.21 12.39
CA ASN A 186 -1.27 13.27 12.62
C ASN A 186 0.15 12.69 12.69
N ILE A 187 1.00 13.10 11.75
CA ILE A 187 2.42 12.72 11.62
C ILE A 187 3.35 13.94 11.69
N SER A 188 2.89 15.06 12.26
CA SER A 188 3.64 16.33 12.27
C SER A 188 5.04 16.19 12.86
N ASP A 189 5.17 15.45 13.96
CA ASP A 189 6.45 15.21 14.65
C ASP A 189 7.36 14.20 13.92
N TYR A 190 6.85 13.56 12.86
CA TYR A 190 7.51 12.50 12.11
C TYR A 190 7.74 12.87 10.64
N ILE A 191 7.40 14.10 10.22
CA ILE A 191 7.46 14.45 8.80
C ILE A 191 8.88 14.42 8.24
N LYS A 192 9.89 14.80 9.02
CA LYS A 192 11.30 14.74 8.63
C LYS A 192 11.80 13.30 8.50
N GLN A 193 11.34 12.43 9.41
CA GLN A 193 11.66 11.00 9.40
C GLN A 193 10.98 10.32 8.21
N LYS A 194 9.73 10.68 7.89
CA LYS A 194 9.06 10.26 6.66
C LYS A 194 9.85 10.71 5.43
N GLU A 195 10.26 11.98 5.36
CA GLU A 195 11.07 12.47 4.23
C GLU A 195 12.39 11.69 4.09
N HIS A 196 13.07 11.38 5.20
CA HIS A 196 14.28 10.56 5.19
C HIS A 196 14.00 9.14 4.69
N LEU A 197 12.93 8.50 5.17
CA LEU A 197 12.47 7.19 4.73
C LEU A 197 12.26 7.16 3.21
N LEU A 198 11.59 8.16 2.63
CA LEU A 198 11.40 8.23 1.17
C LEU A 198 12.73 8.32 0.41
N LYS A 199 13.76 8.95 0.99
CA LYS A 199 15.10 9.07 0.36
C LYS A 199 15.90 7.76 0.38
N ILE A 200 15.45 6.73 1.10
CA ILE A 200 16.05 5.39 1.05
C ILE A 200 15.80 4.74 -0.31
N TYR A 201 14.61 4.95 -0.88
CA TYR A 201 14.15 4.37 -2.15
C TYR A 201 14.67 5.12 -3.38
N ARG A 202 15.99 5.23 -3.52
CA ARG A 202 16.64 6.02 -4.59
C ARG A 202 16.32 5.49 -5.97
N SER A 203 16.08 4.18 -6.09
CA SER A 203 15.71 3.54 -7.34
C SER A 203 14.26 3.79 -7.76
N GLN A 204 13.38 4.12 -6.81
CA GLN A 204 11.92 4.21 -7.02
C GLN A 204 11.38 5.64 -7.04
N ILE A 205 12.00 6.59 -6.32
CA ILE A 205 11.46 7.94 -6.19
C ILE A 205 12.53 9.03 -6.24
N GLY A 206 12.26 10.07 -7.04
CA GLY A 206 13.12 11.25 -7.16
C GLY A 206 12.72 12.37 -6.20
N THR A 207 13.66 13.27 -5.90
CA THR A 207 13.48 14.39 -4.96
C THR A 207 12.23 15.25 -5.23
N THR A 208 11.93 15.52 -6.50
CA THR A 208 10.73 16.28 -6.86
C THR A 208 9.44 15.61 -6.38
N MET A 209 9.36 14.29 -6.51
CA MET A 209 8.18 13.54 -6.07
C MET A 209 8.13 13.41 -4.54
N ILE A 210 9.28 13.21 -3.88
CA ILE A 210 9.39 13.26 -2.41
C ILE A 210 8.81 14.57 -1.89
N ASN A 211 9.23 15.71 -2.44
CA ASN A 211 8.71 17.03 -2.04
C ASN A 211 7.19 17.14 -2.23
N ARG A 212 6.64 16.57 -3.31
CA ARG A 212 5.19 16.56 -3.54
C ARG A 212 4.45 15.72 -2.48
N ILE A 213 4.97 14.56 -2.11
CA ILE A 213 4.40 13.72 -1.05
C ILE A 213 4.41 14.45 0.30
N ILE A 214 5.53 15.09 0.65
CA ILE A 214 5.66 15.85 1.91
C ILE A 214 4.74 17.06 1.94
N ASN A 215 4.70 17.85 0.85
CA ASN A 215 3.81 19.00 0.74
C ASN A 215 2.33 18.58 0.82
N TYR A 216 1.98 17.45 0.21
CA TYR A 216 0.64 16.89 0.32
C TYR A 216 0.30 16.54 1.77
N ALA A 217 1.18 15.85 2.49
CA ALA A 217 0.99 15.54 3.90
C ALA A 217 0.82 16.81 4.75
N GLN A 218 1.48 17.92 4.40
CA GLN A 218 1.36 19.22 5.08
C GLN A 218 0.13 20.04 4.66
N SER A 219 -0.57 19.65 3.58
CA SER A 219 -1.67 20.45 3.02
C SER A 219 -2.99 20.35 3.79
N PHE A 220 -3.15 19.37 4.67
CA PHE A 220 -4.42 19.07 5.33
C PHE A 220 -4.90 20.16 6.28
N SER A 221 -3.98 20.82 6.99
CA SER A 221 -4.28 22.00 7.79
C SER A 221 -3.01 22.80 8.07
N LYS A 222 -3.15 24.07 8.47
CA LYS A 222 -2.03 24.97 8.78
C LYS A 222 -1.08 24.45 9.88
N HIS A 223 -1.57 23.59 10.78
CA HIS A 223 -0.85 23.17 11.98
C HIS A 223 -0.68 21.65 12.11
N MET A 224 -1.03 20.89 11.07
CA MET A 224 -0.96 19.43 11.12
C MET A 224 -0.54 18.85 9.78
N SER A 225 0.52 18.07 9.80
CA SER A 225 0.82 17.12 8.73
C SER A 225 0.09 15.80 8.98
N ALA A 226 -0.51 15.21 7.96
CA ALA A 226 -1.26 13.98 8.10
C ALA A 226 -1.09 13.00 6.94
N GLU A 227 -1.30 11.72 7.26
CA GLU A 227 -1.62 10.67 6.29
C GLU A 227 -3.11 10.32 6.43
N ARG A 228 -3.77 10.04 5.30
CA ARG A 228 -5.20 9.76 5.29
C ARG A 228 -5.44 8.26 5.10
N ILE A 229 -6.30 7.73 5.97
CA ILE A 229 -6.88 6.40 5.84
C ILE A 229 -8.41 6.51 5.95
N TRP A 230 -9.10 5.43 5.58
CA TRP A 230 -10.51 5.26 5.85
C TRP A 230 -10.72 3.96 6.61
N LYS A 231 -11.41 4.02 7.74
CA LYS A 231 -11.94 2.82 8.36
C LYS A 231 -13.14 2.36 7.55
N ILE A 232 -13.16 1.09 7.15
CA ILE A 232 -14.28 0.53 6.40
C ILE A 232 -15.17 -0.32 7.28
N ARG A 233 -16.48 -0.20 7.03
CA ARG A 233 -17.50 -1.07 7.64
C ARG A 233 -18.43 -1.53 6.53
N LEU A 234 -18.61 -2.84 6.41
CA LEU A 234 -19.60 -3.38 5.49
C LEU A 234 -20.99 -3.03 6.02
N LYS A 235 -21.84 -2.40 5.18
CA LYS A 235 -23.24 -2.18 5.54
C LYS A 235 -23.92 -3.53 5.64
N ASN A 236 -24.64 -3.77 6.73
CA ASN A 236 -25.55 -4.90 6.80
C ASN A 236 -26.61 -4.67 5.71
N VAL A 237 -26.67 -5.57 4.73
CA VAL A 237 -27.81 -5.63 3.82
C VAL A 237 -29.00 -6.06 4.68
N VAL A 238 -29.93 -5.14 4.91
CA VAL A 238 -31.21 -5.41 5.57
C VAL A 238 -32.06 -6.27 4.66
#